data_AF-A0A4R4ZJ93-F1
#
_entry.id   AF-A0A4R4ZJ93-F1
#
_cell.length_a   1.000
_cell.length_b   1.000
_cell.length_c   1.000
_cell.angle_alpha   90.00
_cell.angle_beta   90.00
_cell.angle_gamma   90.00
#
_symmetry.space_group_name_H-M   'P 1'
#
loop_
_entity.id
_entity.type
_entity.pdbx_description
1 polymer ?
#
loop_
_entity_poly.entity_id
_entity_poly.type
_entity_poly.pdbx_seq_one_letter_code
_entity_poly.pdbx_strand_id
1 'polypeptide(L)'
;MSEQEATPAPDDVAQAGRVRLADWLTAEAGNPELATSVEELAGWPAYQAEEFLVFVPPGFANRIFLLTDRGITSFAPSEQSLPQAMEAARQ
;
A
#
# COMPACT_ATOMS: atom_id res chain seq x y z
N MET A 1 -14.42 2.71 -19.57
CA MET A 1 -14.24 2.04 -18.27
C MET A 1 -13.88 3.15 -17.31
N SER A 2 -14.77 3.48 -16.39
CA SER A 2 -14.63 4.67 -15.55
C SER A 2 -13.36 4.56 -14.71
N GLU A 3 -12.46 5.52 -14.91
CA GLU A 3 -11.38 5.86 -14.01
C GLU A 3 -12.01 6.14 -12.64
N GLN A 4 -12.15 5.14 -11.77
CA GLN A 4 -12.38 5.43 -10.36
C GLN A 4 -11.07 6.05 -9.87
N GLU A 5 -11.09 7.37 -9.83
CA GLU A 5 -9.98 8.28 -9.54
C GLU A 5 -9.36 7.93 -8.19
N ALA A 6 -8.29 7.13 -8.20
CA ALA A 6 -7.39 7.04 -7.06
C ALA A 6 -6.75 8.43 -6.90
N THR A 7 -7.25 9.18 -5.92
CA THR A 7 -6.77 10.54 -5.66
C THR A 7 -5.48 10.47 -4.85
N PRO A 8 -4.50 11.38 -5.05
CA PRO A 8 -3.35 11.44 -4.17
C PRO A 8 -3.81 11.56 -2.72
N ALA A 9 -3.29 10.70 -1.84
CA ALA A 9 -3.64 10.75 -0.43
C ALA A 9 -3.10 12.06 0.20
N PRO A 10 -3.82 12.68 1.15
CA PRO A 10 -3.29 13.78 1.95
C PRO A 10 -1.96 13.41 2.61
N ASP A 11 -1.05 14.36 2.75
CA ASP A 11 0.33 14.08 3.24
C ASP A 11 0.34 13.45 4.64
N ASP A 12 -0.55 13.87 5.54
CA ASP A 12 -0.69 13.33 6.88
C ASP A 12 -1.21 11.88 6.87
N VAL A 13 -2.19 11.59 6.02
CA VAL A 13 -2.74 10.24 5.81
C VAL A 13 -1.69 9.33 5.19
N ALA A 14 -0.99 9.80 4.17
CA ALA A 14 0.10 9.08 3.53
C ALA A 14 1.24 8.82 4.54
N GLN A 15 1.60 9.78 5.38
CA GLN A 15 2.63 9.61 6.40
C GLN A 15 2.22 8.57 7.45
N ALA A 16 0.99 8.63 7.96
CA ALA A 16 0.47 7.63 8.90
C ALA A 16 0.44 6.22 8.26
N GLY A 17 0.08 6.15 6.98
CA GLY A 17 0.13 4.92 6.20
C GLY A 17 1.53 4.34 6.05
N ARG A 18 2.54 5.19 5.79
CA ARG A 18 3.94 4.74 5.68
C ARG A 18 4.46 4.16 6.98
N VAL A 19 4.11 4.75 8.13
CA VAL A 19 4.46 4.19 9.44
C VAL A 19 3.90 2.77 9.58
N ARG A 20 2.60 2.60 9.31
CA ARG A 20 1.94 1.28 9.39
C ARG A 20 2.53 0.27 8.41
N LEU A 21 2.83 0.72 7.18
CA LEU A 21 3.40 -0.15 6.14
C LEU A 21 4.84 -0.57 6.47
N ALA A 22 5.66 0.35 7.01
CA ALA A 22 7.03 0.07 7.44
C ALA A 22 7.05 -0.98 8.57
N ASP A 23 6.16 -0.82 9.56
CA ASP A 23 6.02 -1.79 10.66
C ASP A 23 5.60 -3.17 10.14
N TRP A 24 4.62 -3.21 9.23
CA TRP A 24 4.15 -4.47 8.65
C TRP A 24 5.21 -5.15 7.78
N LEU A 25 5.90 -4.42 6.90
CA LEU A 25 6.99 -4.97 6.07
C LEU A 25 8.13 -5.50 6.94
N THR A 26 8.48 -4.79 8.01
CA THR A 26 9.48 -5.23 8.97
C THR A 26 9.07 -6.51 9.69
N ALA A 27 7.80 -6.62 10.08
CA ALA A 27 7.26 -7.82 10.70
C ALA A 27 7.26 -9.01 9.74
N GLU A 28 6.82 -8.81 8.48
CA GLU A 28 6.78 -9.84 7.44
C GLU A 28 8.19 -10.32 7.04
N ALA A 29 9.18 -9.44 7.08
CA ALA A 29 10.56 -9.80 6.76
C ALA A 29 11.15 -10.81 7.76
N GLY A 30 10.64 -10.83 9.00
CA GLY A 30 11.08 -11.76 10.06
C GLY A 30 12.55 -11.63 10.46
N ASN A 31 13.29 -10.67 9.88
CA ASN A 31 14.70 -10.40 10.14
C ASN A 31 14.89 -8.88 10.32
N PRO A 32 15.43 -8.42 11.46
CA PRO A 32 15.67 -7.00 11.71
C PRO A 32 16.63 -6.33 10.72
N GLU A 33 17.51 -7.08 10.04
CA GLU A 33 18.38 -6.53 8.98
C GLU A 33 17.63 -6.20 7.68
N LEU A 34 16.41 -6.71 7.53
CA LEU A 34 15.50 -6.45 6.41
C LEU A 34 14.35 -5.52 6.81
N ALA A 35 14.46 -4.88 7.98
CA ALA A 35 13.49 -3.88 8.43
C ALA A 35 13.38 -2.75 7.40
N THR A 36 12.15 -2.31 7.15
CA THR A 36 11.86 -1.18 6.28
C THR A 36 11.57 0.04 7.14
N SER A 37 12.14 1.19 6.77
CA SER A 37 11.90 2.47 7.42
C SER A 37 10.90 3.34 6.66
N VAL A 38 10.29 4.30 7.36
CA VAL A 38 9.40 5.30 6.73
C VAL A 38 10.15 6.15 5.69
N GLU A 39 11.45 6.41 5.92
CA GLU A 39 12.32 7.16 5.01
C GLU A 39 12.49 6.41 3.67
N GLU A 40 12.61 5.08 3.70
CA GLU A 40 12.64 4.25 2.49
C GLU A 40 11.32 4.25 1.72
N LEU A 41 10.20 4.39 2.44
CA LEU A 41 8.86 4.48 1.86
C LEU A 41 8.49 5.91 1.41
N ALA A 42 9.29 6.92 1.71
CA ALA A 42 8.97 8.32 1.42
C ALA A 42 8.79 8.57 -0.09
N GLY A 43 9.52 7.83 -0.93
CA GLY A 43 9.42 7.91 -2.39
C GLY A 43 8.26 7.14 -3.01
N TRP A 44 7.43 6.46 -2.21
CA TRP A 44 6.32 5.64 -2.71
C TRP A 44 5.08 6.53 -2.88
N PRO A 45 4.51 6.62 -4.10
CA PRO A 45 3.21 7.25 -4.31
C PRO A 45 2.14 6.59 -3.45
N ALA A 46 1.32 7.43 -2.82
CA ALA A 46 0.19 7.04 -1.99
C ALA A 46 -1.10 7.60 -2.59
N TYR A 47 -2.09 6.75 -2.77
CA TYR A 47 -3.40 7.13 -3.28
C TYR A 47 -4.50 6.69 -2.33
N GLN A 48 -5.53 7.52 -2.21
CA GLN A 48 -6.74 7.19 -1.48
C GLN A 48 -7.82 6.74 -2.46
N ALA A 49 -8.37 5.56 -2.21
CA ALA A 49 -9.44 4.96 -2.98
C ALA A 49 -10.48 4.37 -2.01
N GLU A 50 -11.63 5.03 -1.88
CA GLU A 50 -12.66 4.67 -0.91
C GLU A 50 -12.11 4.60 0.54
N GLU A 51 -12.16 3.45 1.19
CA GLU A 51 -11.60 3.18 2.52
C GLU A 51 -10.13 2.73 2.50
N PHE A 52 -9.54 2.60 1.31
CA PHE A 52 -8.20 2.08 1.12
C PHE A 52 -7.17 3.20 0.95
N LEU A 53 -6.03 3.00 1.60
CA LEU A 53 -4.80 3.71 1.28
C LEU A 53 -3.89 2.78 0.48
N VAL A 54 -3.59 3.18 -0.76
CA VAL A 54 -2.86 2.40 -1.76
C VAL A 54 -1.44 2.92 -1.85
N PHE A 55 -0.44 2.07 -1.60
CA PHE A 55 0.97 2.40 -1.83
C PHE A 55 1.53 1.65 -3.04
N VAL A 56 2.22 2.41 -3.90
CA VAL A 56 2.87 1.88 -5.10
C VAL A 56 4.39 2.01 -4.94
N PRO A 57 5.15 0.91 -4.92
CA PRO A 57 6.61 0.97 -4.88
C PRO A 57 7.19 1.60 -6.17
N PRO A 58 8.19 2.49 -6.06
CA PRO A 58 8.89 3.01 -7.22
C PRO A 58 9.60 1.86 -7.97
N GLY A 59 9.51 1.87 -9.30
CA GLY A 59 10.06 0.81 -10.16
C GLY A 59 9.10 -0.36 -10.45
N PHE A 60 7.84 -0.32 -9.97
CA PHE A 60 6.78 -1.30 -10.29
C PHE A 60 7.25 -2.77 -10.15
N ALA A 61 7.91 -3.09 -9.05
CA ALA A 61 8.37 -4.44 -8.76
C ALA A 61 7.21 -5.32 -8.27
N ASN A 62 6.28 -5.66 -9.16
CA ASN A 62 5.32 -6.75 -9.00
C ASN A 62 4.35 -6.69 -7.82
N ARG A 63 4.33 -5.64 -6.99
CA ARG A 63 3.45 -5.55 -5.81
C ARG A 63 2.95 -4.14 -5.54
N ILE A 64 1.67 -4.06 -5.18
CA ILE A 64 0.98 -2.86 -4.67
C ILE A 64 0.43 -3.24 -3.28
N PHE A 65 0.38 -2.28 -2.37
CA PHE A 65 -0.08 -2.49 -0.99
C PHE A 65 -1.37 -1.71 -0.74
N LEU A 66 -2.33 -2.39 -0.13
CA LEU A 66 -3.63 -1.87 0.29
C LEU A 66 -3.67 -1.85 1.81
N LEU A 67 -3.88 -0.68 2.38
CA LEU A 67 -4.03 -0.49 3.82
C LEU A 67 -5.48 -0.15 4.13
N THR A 68 -6.01 -0.79 5.17
CA THR A 68 -7.32 -0.52 5.77
C THR A 68 -7.20 -0.46 7.29
N ASP A 69 -8.29 -0.13 7.99
CA ASP A 69 -8.36 -0.29 9.44
C ASP A 69 -8.22 -1.76 9.88
N ARG A 70 -8.53 -2.72 9.02
CA ARG A 70 -8.48 -4.16 9.33
C ARG A 70 -7.10 -4.77 9.15
N GLY A 71 -6.24 -4.18 8.31
CA GLY A 71 -4.92 -4.72 8.05
C GLY A 71 -4.28 -4.19 6.78
N ILE A 72 -3.23 -4.89 6.35
CA ILE A 72 -2.48 -4.58 5.12
C ILE A 72 -2.47 -5.82 4.25
N THR A 73 -2.80 -5.64 2.97
CA THR A 73 -2.79 -6.69 1.96
C THR A 73 -1.90 -6.25 0.80
N SER A 74 -1.12 -7.15 0.23
CA SER A 74 -0.34 -6.88 -0.99
C SER A 74 -0.84 -7.70 -2.16
N PHE A 75 -0.81 -7.15 -3.37
CA PHE A 75 -1.18 -7.87 -4.59
C PHE A 75 -0.28 -7.53 -5.77
N ALA A 76 -0.20 -8.44 -6.74
CA ALA A 76 0.51 -8.19 -7.98
C ALA A 76 -0.43 -7.64 -9.06
N PRO A 77 -0.15 -6.47 -9.66
CA PRO A 77 -0.98 -5.92 -10.73
C PRO A 77 -0.95 -6.78 -12.01
N SER A 78 0.00 -7.70 -12.14
CA SER A 78 0.04 -8.70 -13.22
C SER A 78 -0.95 -9.85 -13.03
N GLU A 79 -1.40 -10.09 -11.80
CA GLU A 79 -2.28 -11.21 -11.45
C GLU A 79 -3.72 -10.75 -11.18
N GLN A 80 -3.90 -9.56 -10.60
CA GLN A 80 -5.21 -9.00 -10.31
C GLN A 80 -5.23 -7.48 -10.45
N SER A 81 -6.39 -6.94 -10.84
CA SER A 81 -6.62 -5.50 -10.90
C SER A 81 -6.81 -4.88 -9.51
N LEU A 82 -6.59 -3.56 -9.39
CA LEU A 82 -6.81 -2.82 -8.14
C LEU A 82 -8.25 -3.00 -7.60
N PRO A 83 -9.33 -2.86 -8.40
CA PRO A 83 -10.69 -3.10 -7.91
C PRO A 83 -10.89 -4.51 -7.34
N GLN A 84 -10.39 -5.55 -8.00
CA GLN A 84 -10.47 -6.94 -7.53
C GLN A 84 -9.71 -7.12 -6.21
N ALA A 85 -8.53 -6.49 -6.09
CA ALA A 85 -7.74 -6.53 -4.87
C ALA A 85 -8.44 -5.84 -3.69
N MET A 86 -9.09 -4.70 -3.96
CA MET A 86 -9.88 -3.97 -2.96
C MET A 86 -11.08 -4.81 -2.51
N GLU A 87 -11.85 -5.38 -3.43
CA GLU A 87 -12.96 -6.28 -3.08
C GLU A 87 -12.52 -7.45 -2.22
N ALA A 88 -11.39 -8.10 -2.59
CA ALA A 88 -10.82 -9.19 -1.81
C ALA A 88 -10.38 -8.75 -0.41
N ALA A 89 -9.82 -7.54 -0.28
CA ALA A 89 -9.38 -6.99 1.00
C ALA A 89 -10.54 -6.55 1.93
N ARG A 90 -11.79 -6.48 1.44
CA ARG A 90 -12.99 -6.21 2.26
C ARG A 90 -13.56 -7.45 2.94
N GLN A 91 -13.33 -8.63 2.36
CA GLN A 91 -13.82 -9.91 2.88
C GLN A 91 -13.01 -10.34 4.11
#